data_AF-A0A1N6FM02-F1
#
_entry.id   AF-A0A1N6FM02-F1
#
_cell.length_a   1.000
_cell.length_b   1.000
_cell.length_c   1.000
_cell.angle_alpha   90.00
_cell.angle_beta   90.00
_cell.angle_gamma   90.00
#
_symmetry.space_group_name_H-M   'P 1'
#
loop_
_entity.id
_entity.type
_entity.pdbx_description
1 polymer ?
#
loop_
_entity_poly.entity_id
_entity_poly.type
_entity_poly.pdbx_seq_one_letter_code
_entity_poly.pdbx_strand_id
1 'polypeptide(L)'
;MKILKKTVLAFLLFLTLLCLGFYCYFDQKFSPEENYLTVKNESGKVIVKWLGENKNVMLLPVHFQNDFTTYFMQFDTGSPNTIFYQNSLAIFKNKNQIKTQFTIGNTEVSSDRFKIISISKNNDKDSIKIIGTIGSDLLDQKKTIINFSENYVVFNILKEPKSFSSAKLDFKFKKRKMIISGILNGKEEEFLYDSGTSAYEFLTNKNVWGKLKLPNSKPVVEKAQSWERILTSYTAKSNQTIKFKNKELILSEVTYVEGISQSQYMLMKFSGMTGMLGNKIFLKNSLYIDCKEEKISIN
;
A
#
# COMPACT_ATOMS: atom_id res chain seq x y z
N MET A 1 -6.03 46.15 30.43
CA MET A 1 -5.45 45.65 29.15
C MET A 1 -4.20 44.77 29.30
N LYS A 2 -3.18 45.11 30.11
CA LYS A 2 -1.93 44.32 30.22
C LYS A 2 -2.13 42.90 30.78
N ILE A 3 -2.99 42.73 31.79
CA ILE A 3 -3.28 41.42 32.42
C ILE A 3 -4.03 40.51 31.43
N LEU A 4 -5.09 41.01 30.80
CA LEU A 4 -5.84 40.26 29.77
C LEU A 4 -4.94 39.80 28.61
N LYS A 5 -4.04 40.67 28.12
CA LYS A 5 -3.05 40.29 27.08
C LYS A 5 -2.12 39.16 27.55
N LYS A 6 -1.64 39.20 28.80
CA LYS A 6 -0.80 38.14 29.36
C LYS A 6 -1.57 36.82 29.53
N THR A 7 -2.82 36.87 29.99
CA THR A 7 -3.67 35.68 30.13
C THR A 7 -3.98 35.04 28.78
N VAL A 8 -4.31 35.84 27.77
CA VAL A 8 -4.55 35.35 26.40
C VAL A 8 -3.28 34.75 25.80
N LEU A 9 -2.12 35.38 26.00
CA LEU A 9 -0.85 34.84 25.52
C LEU A 9 -0.49 33.52 26.20
N ALA A 10 -0.67 33.41 27.52
CA ALA A 10 -0.44 32.18 28.26
C ALA A 10 -1.39 31.05 27.81
N PHE A 11 -2.65 31.38 27.56
CA PHE A 11 -3.63 30.43 27.04
C PHE A 11 -3.29 29.96 25.61
N LEU A 12 -2.87 30.87 24.72
CA LEU A 12 -2.41 30.53 23.37
C LEU A 12 -1.16 29.64 23.39
N LEU A 13 -0.21 29.93 24.29
CA LEU A 13 0.99 29.11 24.47
C LEU A 13 0.62 27.71 24.96
N PHE A 14 -0.27 27.61 25.94
CA PHE A 14 -0.78 26.33 26.44
C PHE A 14 -1.51 25.54 25.37
N LEU A 15 -2.38 26.19 24.58
CA LEU A 15 -3.11 25.54 23.48
C LEU A 15 -2.15 25.04 22.40
N THR A 16 -1.11 25.81 22.09
CA THR A 16 -0.08 25.43 21.11
C THR A 16 0.71 24.22 21.61
N LEU A 17 1.10 24.20 22.88
CA LEU A 17 1.77 23.05 23.50
C LEU A 17 0.87 21.81 23.53
N LEU A 18 -0.43 21.96 23.81
CA LEU A 18 -1.38 20.86 23.70
C LEU A 18 -1.49 20.33 22.27
N CYS A 19 -1.63 21.21 21.28
CA CYS A 19 -1.70 20.81 19.86
C CYS A 19 -0.42 20.09 19.43
N LEU A 20 0.76 20.56 19.85
CA LEU A 20 2.04 19.91 19.59
C LEU A 20 2.13 18.55 20.29
N GLY A 21 1.72 18.46 21.55
CA GLY A 21 1.69 17.21 22.31
C GLY A 21 0.76 16.16 21.68
N PHE A 22 -0.45 16.58 21.28
CA PHE A 22 -1.36 15.73 20.52
C PHE A 22 -0.75 15.32 19.19
N TYR A 23 -0.19 16.25 18.42
CA TYR A 23 0.46 15.96 17.15
C TYR A 23 1.56 14.90 17.32
N CYS A 24 2.48 15.07 18.27
CA CYS A 24 3.54 14.11 18.56
C CYS A 24 2.99 12.74 18.98
N TYR A 25 1.99 12.70 19.86
CA TYR A 25 1.36 11.45 20.30
C TYR A 25 0.72 10.69 19.13
N PHE A 26 -0.06 11.39 18.29
CA PHE A 26 -0.70 10.79 17.12
C PHE A 26 0.36 10.38 16.08
N ASP A 27 1.37 11.21 15.83
CA ASP A 27 2.43 10.90 14.89
C ASP A 27 3.18 9.63 15.31
N GLN A 28 3.51 9.49 16.59
CA GLN A 28 4.15 8.29 17.14
C GLN A 28 3.23 7.06 17.11
N LYS A 29 1.97 7.20 17.53
CA LYS A 29 0.99 6.08 17.54
C LYS A 29 0.75 5.48 16.16
N PHE A 30 0.79 6.31 15.11
CA PHE A 30 0.61 5.89 13.72
C PHE A 30 1.93 5.71 12.96
N SER A 31 3.08 5.91 13.62
CA SER A 31 4.37 5.54 13.05
C SER A 31 4.57 4.04 13.23
N PRO A 32 4.93 3.33 12.15
CA PRO A 32 5.23 1.93 12.28
C PRO A 32 6.60 1.79 12.99
N GLU A 33 6.83 0.65 13.63
CA GLU A 33 8.09 0.35 14.32
C GLU A 33 9.30 0.43 13.37
N GLU A 34 10.51 0.41 13.91
CA GLU A 34 11.70 0.25 13.09
C GLU A 34 11.63 -1.03 12.24
N ASN A 35 12.19 -0.97 11.04
CA ASN A 35 12.23 -2.11 10.15
C ASN A 35 13.04 -3.24 10.79
N TYR A 36 12.42 -4.40 10.92
CA TYR A 36 13.00 -5.59 11.55
C TYR A 36 13.35 -6.69 10.53
N LEU A 37 13.24 -6.40 9.24
CA LEU A 37 13.61 -7.33 8.18
C LEU A 37 15.08 -7.17 7.82
N THR A 38 15.75 -8.31 7.68
CA THR A 38 17.00 -8.41 6.91
C THR A 38 16.67 -8.99 5.55
N VAL A 39 17.04 -8.27 4.49
CA VAL A 39 16.74 -8.63 3.10
C VAL A 39 18.05 -8.74 2.31
N LYS A 40 18.35 -9.94 1.81
CA LYS A 40 19.58 -10.27 1.07
C LYS A 40 19.27 -10.80 -0.32
N ASN A 41 20.21 -10.59 -1.23
CA ASN A 41 20.19 -11.04 -2.62
C ASN A 41 19.07 -10.40 -3.47
N GLU A 42 19.33 -10.25 -4.77
CA GLU A 42 18.29 -9.89 -5.74
C GLU A 42 17.38 -11.10 -5.97
N SER A 43 16.08 -10.90 -6.13
CA SER A 43 15.14 -12.03 -6.22
C SER A 43 15.18 -12.78 -7.54
N GLY A 44 15.72 -12.16 -8.60
CA GLY A 44 15.40 -12.52 -9.97
C GLY A 44 13.92 -12.26 -10.29
N LYS A 45 13.45 -12.70 -11.46
CA LYS A 45 12.04 -12.56 -11.84
C LYS A 45 11.17 -13.50 -11.02
N VAL A 46 10.36 -12.93 -10.12
CA VAL A 46 9.36 -13.65 -9.33
C VAL A 46 8.01 -13.50 -10.01
N ILE A 47 7.45 -14.61 -10.49
CA ILE A 47 6.14 -14.60 -11.13
C ILE A 47 5.05 -14.34 -10.10
N VAL A 48 4.24 -13.34 -10.36
CA VAL A 48 3.09 -12.96 -9.53
C VAL A 48 1.91 -13.88 -9.86
N LYS A 49 1.30 -14.44 -8.81
CA LYS A 49 -0.01 -15.07 -8.92
C LYS A 49 -1.08 -14.04 -8.55
N TRP A 50 -1.99 -13.77 -9.48
CA TRP A 50 -3.10 -12.84 -9.24
C TRP A 50 -4.34 -13.58 -8.77
N LEU A 51 -5.06 -13.01 -7.79
CA LEU A 51 -6.42 -13.42 -7.48
C LEU A 51 -7.44 -12.40 -8.02
N GLY A 52 -8.65 -12.88 -8.27
CA GLY A 52 -9.74 -12.07 -8.85
C GLY A 52 -9.56 -11.75 -10.33
N GLU A 53 -10.67 -11.46 -11.01
CA GLU A 53 -10.70 -11.22 -12.46
C GLU A 53 -9.92 -9.97 -12.89
N ASN A 54 -9.72 -9.01 -11.98
CA ASN A 54 -9.12 -7.70 -12.27
C ASN A 54 -7.71 -7.53 -11.69
N LYS A 55 -6.99 -8.64 -11.42
CA LYS A 55 -5.67 -8.59 -10.75
C LYS A 55 -5.76 -7.85 -9.40
N ASN A 56 -6.73 -8.28 -8.60
CA ASN A 56 -7.04 -7.74 -7.28
C ASN A 56 -6.27 -8.59 -6.25
N VAL A 57 -5.14 -8.24 -5.66
CA VAL A 57 -4.31 -9.14 -4.81
C VAL A 57 -3.20 -9.78 -5.63
N MET A 58 -2.02 -9.23 -5.37
CA MET A 58 -0.74 -9.69 -5.86
C MET A 58 -0.18 -10.73 -4.88
N LEU A 59 -0.16 -12.01 -5.26
CA LEU A 59 0.44 -13.06 -4.43
C LEU A 59 1.86 -13.38 -4.91
N LEU A 60 2.77 -13.42 -3.96
CA LEU A 60 4.15 -13.83 -4.16
C LEU A 60 4.36 -15.24 -3.63
N PRO A 61 4.97 -16.14 -4.42
CA PRO A 61 5.38 -17.44 -3.91
C PRO A 61 6.49 -17.26 -2.87
N VAL A 62 6.37 -17.97 -1.75
CA VAL A 62 7.37 -17.99 -0.69
C VAL A 62 7.73 -19.42 -0.31
N HIS A 63 9.01 -19.62 -0.02
CA HIS A 63 9.57 -20.93 0.33
C HIS A 63 10.38 -20.85 1.62
N PHE A 64 10.34 -21.94 2.39
CA PHE A 64 11.09 -22.08 3.63
C PHE A 64 12.17 -23.15 3.46
N GLN A 65 13.27 -23.00 4.18
CA GLN A 65 14.37 -23.95 4.13
C GLN A 65 13.88 -25.36 4.52
N ASN A 66 14.24 -26.38 3.75
CA ASN A 66 13.83 -27.78 3.95
C ASN A 66 12.31 -28.02 3.83
N ASP A 67 11.59 -27.14 3.14
CA ASP A 67 10.17 -27.33 2.78
C ASP A 67 10.00 -27.16 1.26
N PHE A 68 9.40 -28.16 0.61
CA PHE A 68 9.12 -28.15 -0.83
C PHE A 68 7.75 -27.53 -1.17
N THR A 69 6.97 -27.17 -0.16
CA THR A 69 5.66 -26.54 -0.34
C THR A 69 5.83 -25.11 -0.81
N THR A 70 5.11 -24.74 -1.86
CA THR A 70 4.95 -23.33 -2.24
C THR A 70 3.81 -22.71 -1.43
N TYR A 71 4.15 -21.73 -0.60
CA TYR A 71 3.20 -20.88 0.09
C TYR A 71 3.05 -19.56 -0.66
N PHE A 72 2.02 -18.79 -0.31
CA PHE A 72 1.80 -17.48 -0.89
C PHE A 72 1.64 -16.43 0.19
N MET A 73 2.18 -15.24 -0.05
CA MET A 73 1.92 -14.05 0.74
C MET A 73 1.44 -12.93 -0.17
N GLN A 74 0.49 -12.13 0.31
CA GLN A 74 0.02 -10.95 -0.43
C GLN A 74 1.08 -9.87 -0.36
N PHE A 75 1.48 -9.31 -1.50
CA PHE A 75 2.31 -8.11 -1.54
C PHE A 75 1.44 -6.87 -1.43
N ASP A 76 1.62 -6.11 -0.35
CA ASP A 76 0.75 -5.00 0.05
C ASP A 76 1.58 -3.78 0.47
N THR A 77 1.70 -2.81 -0.44
CA THR A 77 2.39 -1.55 -0.15
C THR A 77 1.62 -0.64 0.80
N GLY A 78 0.32 -0.91 1.04
CA GLY A 78 -0.49 -0.26 2.06
C GLY A 78 -0.19 -0.76 3.48
N SER A 79 0.35 -1.98 3.61
CA SER A 79 0.85 -2.51 4.89
C SER A 79 2.30 -2.06 5.14
N PRO A 80 2.59 -1.36 6.25
CA PRO A 80 3.96 -0.98 6.56
C PRO A 80 4.84 -2.15 7.00
N ASN A 81 4.26 -3.29 7.40
CA ASN A 81 5.00 -4.40 7.98
C ASN A 81 4.65 -5.74 7.29
N THR A 82 5.64 -6.62 7.22
CA THR A 82 5.49 -8.02 6.84
C THR A 82 5.00 -8.82 8.05
N ILE A 83 3.89 -9.52 7.86
CA ILE A 83 3.14 -10.21 8.93
C ILE A 83 2.70 -11.60 8.48
N PHE A 84 2.61 -12.54 9.44
CA PHE A 84 2.04 -13.86 9.23
C PHE A 84 0.65 -13.98 9.85
N TYR A 85 -0.18 -14.84 9.25
CA TYR A 85 -1.53 -15.12 9.75
C TYR A 85 -1.51 -16.29 10.72
N GLN A 86 -2.02 -16.10 11.93
CA GLN A 86 -1.98 -17.11 13.00
C GLN A 86 -2.59 -18.45 12.58
N ASN A 87 -3.72 -18.43 11.87
CA ASN A 87 -4.41 -19.67 11.42
C ASN A 87 -3.57 -20.46 10.41
N SER A 88 -2.76 -19.77 9.60
CA SER A 88 -1.88 -20.41 8.63
C SER A 88 -0.65 -21.06 9.27
N LEU A 89 -0.33 -20.71 10.52
CA LEU A 89 0.81 -21.29 11.25
C LEU A 89 0.60 -22.77 11.59
N ALA A 90 -0.64 -23.25 11.61
CA ALA A 90 -0.97 -24.66 11.80
C ALA A 90 -0.41 -25.54 10.67
N ILE A 91 -0.12 -24.96 9.50
CA ILE A 91 0.41 -25.67 8.33
C ILE A 91 1.90 -26.03 8.52
N PHE A 92 2.60 -25.36 9.43
CA PHE A 92 4.02 -25.60 9.67
C PHE A 92 4.21 -26.66 10.74
N LYS A 93 4.90 -27.75 10.37
CA LYS A 93 5.28 -28.82 11.32
C LYS A 93 6.23 -28.32 12.41
N ASN A 94 7.04 -27.30 12.12
CA ASN A 94 7.97 -26.68 13.07
C ASN A 94 7.73 -25.17 13.17
N LYS A 95 7.12 -24.72 14.27
CA LYS A 95 6.80 -23.29 14.50
C LYS A 95 8.04 -22.40 14.56
N ASN A 96 9.25 -22.94 14.78
CA ASN A 96 10.49 -22.17 14.79
C ASN A 96 10.96 -21.77 13.37
N GLN A 97 10.49 -22.45 12.33
CA GLN A 97 10.87 -22.19 10.94
C GLN A 97 10.32 -20.84 10.44
N ILE A 98 9.10 -20.47 10.85
CA ILE A 98 8.47 -19.18 10.53
C ILE A 98 9.20 -18.01 11.21
N LYS A 99 9.81 -18.26 12.38
CA LYS A 99 10.43 -17.23 13.23
C LYS A 99 11.79 -16.76 12.73
N THR A 100 12.27 -17.22 11.57
CA THR A 100 13.67 -16.97 11.21
C THR A 100 13.86 -16.55 9.77
N GLN A 101 13.32 -17.25 8.78
CA GLN A 101 13.65 -16.96 7.38
C GLN A 101 12.70 -17.58 6.36
N PHE A 102 12.43 -16.85 5.28
CA PHE A 102 11.81 -17.36 4.06
C PHE A 102 12.49 -16.75 2.82
N THR A 103 12.13 -17.25 1.65
CA THR A 103 12.64 -16.76 0.37
C THR A 103 11.51 -16.32 -0.56
N ILE A 104 11.79 -15.31 -1.38
CA ILE A 104 10.95 -14.87 -2.49
C ILE A 104 11.83 -14.88 -3.75
N GLY A 105 11.67 -15.90 -4.60
CA GLY A 105 12.69 -16.20 -5.61
C GLY A 105 14.03 -16.43 -4.93
N ASN A 106 15.06 -15.69 -5.35
CA ASN A 106 16.40 -15.77 -4.77
C ASN A 106 16.62 -14.83 -3.57
N THR A 107 15.67 -13.95 -3.24
CA THR A 107 15.80 -13.02 -2.11
C THR A 107 15.51 -13.73 -0.81
N GLU A 108 16.44 -13.64 0.13
CA GLU A 108 16.26 -14.12 1.49
C GLU A 108 15.70 -13.00 2.37
N VAL A 109 14.62 -13.30 3.08
CA VAL A 109 13.96 -12.41 4.03
C VAL A 109 13.96 -13.08 5.39
N SER A 110 14.61 -12.44 6.37
CA SER A 110 14.74 -12.97 7.73
C SER A 110 14.40 -11.93 8.78
N SER A 111 13.82 -12.39 9.89
CA SER A 111 13.59 -11.61 11.09
C SER A 111 13.45 -12.54 12.28
N ASP A 112 13.88 -12.10 13.46
CA ASP A 112 13.68 -12.78 14.74
C ASP A 112 12.28 -12.52 15.35
N ARG A 113 11.56 -11.53 14.83
CA ARG A 113 10.33 -10.99 15.45
C ARG A 113 9.21 -10.68 14.46
N PHE A 114 9.03 -11.53 13.44
CA PHE A 114 7.88 -11.40 12.55
C PHE A 114 6.56 -11.28 13.33
N LYS A 115 5.75 -10.28 12.97
CA LYS A 115 4.44 -10.09 13.60
C LYS A 115 3.48 -11.18 13.15
N ILE A 116 2.71 -11.69 14.10
CA ILE A 116 1.66 -12.67 13.87
C ILE A 116 0.34 -12.02 14.23
N ILE A 117 -0.63 -12.06 13.31
CA ILE A 117 -1.98 -11.55 13.55
C ILE A 117 -3.01 -12.65 13.42
N SER A 118 -4.01 -12.64 14.31
CA SER A 118 -5.18 -13.50 14.14
C SER A 118 -6.11 -12.87 13.11
N ILE A 119 -6.41 -13.60 12.03
CA ILE A 119 -7.43 -13.22 11.06
C ILE A 119 -8.61 -14.16 11.25
N SER A 120 -9.79 -13.59 11.53
CA SER A 120 -11.05 -14.31 11.51
C SER A 120 -11.46 -14.58 10.05
N LYS A 121 -10.84 -15.56 9.40
CA LYS A 121 -11.37 -16.13 8.16
C LYS A 121 -11.82 -17.55 8.41
N ASN A 122 -13.13 -17.76 8.25
CA ASN A 122 -13.74 -19.06 8.07
C ASN A 122 -13.47 -19.57 6.65
N ASN A 123 -13.26 -20.88 6.56
CA ASN A 123 -13.39 -21.78 5.41
C ASN A 123 -12.09 -22.26 4.75
N ASP A 124 -11.79 -23.50 5.11
CA ASP A 124 -10.82 -24.48 4.58
C ASP A 124 -11.05 -24.90 3.10
N LYS A 125 -11.46 -23.98 2.21
CA LYS A 125 -11.77 -24.33 0.81
C LYS A 125 -10.85 -23.73 -0.26
N ASP A 126 -9.91 -22.86 0.09
CA ASP A 126 -8.96 -22.33 -0.89
C ASP A 126 -7.78 -23.30 -1.07
N SER A 127 -7.58 -23.76 -2.32
CA SER A 127 -6.42 -24.59 -2.71
C SER A 127 -5.07 -23.88 -2.57
N ILE A 128 -5.09 -22.56 -2.33
CA ILE A 128 -3.92 -21.71 -2.25
C ILE A 128 -3.59 -21.43 -0.78
N LYS A 129 -2.39 -21.84 -0.36
CA LYS A 129 -1.89 -21.65 1.00
C LYS A 129 -1.40 -20.21 1.20
N ILE A 130 -2.30 -19.28 1.49
CA ILE A 130 -1.97 -17.89 1.82
C ILE A 130 -1.62 -17.79 3.31
N ILE A 131 -0.39 -17.39 3.61
CA ILE A 131 0.15 -17.46 4.99
C ILE A 131 0.42 -16.09 5.62
N GLY A 132 0.26 -15.00 4.87
CA GLY A 132 0.52 -13.66 5.39
C GLY A 132 0.52 -12.57 4.33
N THR A 133 1.05 -11.43 4.75
CA THR A 133 1.23 -10.23 3.93
C THR A 133 2.69 -9.77 4.00
N ILE A 134 3.28 -9.49 2.84
CA ILE A 134 4.56 -8.83 2.69
C ILE A 134 4.29 -7.34 2.56
N GLY A 135 4.78 -6.57 3.53
CA GLY A 135 4.59 -5.13 3.59
C GLY A 135 5.68 -4.34 2.88
N SER A 136 5.54 -3.02 2.94
CA SER A 136 6.52 -2.06 2.42
C SER A 136 7.85 -2.08 3.17
N ASP A 137 7.96 -2.72 4.33
CA ASP A 137 9.25 -2.95 5.01
C ASP A 137 10.25 -3.77 4.18
N LEU A 138 9.76 -4.60 3.25
CA LEU A 138 10.60 -5.29 2.27
C LEU A 138 11.30 -4.30 1.31
N LEU A 139 10.70 -3.14 1.05
CA LEU A 139 11.17 -2.15 0.08
C LEU A 139 12.15 -1.13 0.67
N ASP A 140 12.25 -1.06 2.00
CA ASP A 140 13.00 -0.01 2.69
C ASP A 140 14.49 -0.02 2.31
N GLN A 141 15.00 1.13 1.87
CA GLN A 141 16.36 1.29 1.33
C GLN A 141 16.69 0.38 0.14
N LYS A 142 15.68 -0.22 -0.51
CA LYS A 142 15.84 -1.14 -1.64
C LYS A 142 15.26 -0.57 -2.92
N LYS A 143 15.62 -1.24 -4.01
CA LYS A 143 15.10 -1.01 -5.36
C LYS A 143 14.27 -2.21 -5.80
N THR A 144 13.17 -1.94 -6.47
CA THR A 144 12.18 -2.95 -6.87
C THR A 144 11.62 -2.64 -8.25
N ILE A 145 11.34 -3.68 -9.01
CA ILE A 145 10.56 -3.61 -10.26
C ILE A 145 9.25 -4.34 -10.05
N ILE A 146 8.15 -3.73 -10.45
CA ILE A 146 6.84 -4.38 -10.57
C ILE A 146 6.41 -4.25 -12.03
N ASN A 147 6.45 -5.35 -12.78
CA ASN A 147 6.02 -5.37 -14.17
C ASN A 147 4.62 -5.99 -14.25
N PHE A 148 3.59 -5.14 -14.35
CA PHE A 148 2.20 -5.61 -14.37
C PHE A 148 1.81 -6.24 -15.70
N SER A 149 2.39 -5.77 -16.81
CA SER A 149 2.16 -6.33 -18.14
C SER A 149 2.65 -7.77 -18.26
N GLU A 150 3.81 -8.07 -17.68
CA GLU A 150 4.43 -9.41 -17.72
C GLU A 150 4.22 -10.23 -16.43
N ASN A 151 3.48 -9.70 -15.45
CA ASN A 151 3.14 -10.36 -14.19
C ASN A 151 4.35 -10.86 -13.38
N TYR A 152 5.38 -10.03 -13.23
CA TYR A 152 6.49 -10.36 -12.34
C TYR A 152 6.93 -9.17 -11.49
N VAL A 153 7.61 -9.50 -10.40
CA VAL A 153 8.35 -8.54 -9.58
C VAL A 153 9.82 -8.93 -9.49
N VAL A 154 10.68 -7.95 -9.27
CA VAL A 154 12.09 -8.16 -8.93
C VAL A 154 12.42 -7.29 -7.72
N PHE A 155 12.80 -7.92 -6.61
CA PHE A 155 13.16 -7.24 -5.37
C PHE A 155 14.66 -7.09 -5.21
N ASN A 156 15.04 -6.06 -4.45
CA ASN A 156 16.40 -5.82 -4.00
C ASN A 156 17.41 -5.77 -5.17
N ILE A 157 17.01 -5.14 -6.28
CA ILE A 157 17.88 -5.02 -7.46
C ILE A 157 19.07 -4.11 -7.15
N LEU A 158 20.24 -4.49 -7.64
CA LEU A 158 21.45 -3.71 -7.39
C LEU A 158 21.54 -2.49 -8.31
N LYS A 159 21.22 -2.71 -9.59
CA LYS A 159 21.35 -1.72 -10.66
C LYS A 159 20.01 -1.45 -11.33
N GLU A 160 19.76 -0.16 -11.55
CA GLU A 160 18.61 0.28 -12.31
C GLU A 160 18.67 -0.21 -13.78
N PRO A 161 17.57 -0.75 -14.33
CA PRO A 161 17.50 -1.08 -15.74
C PRO A 161 17.47 0.17 -16.61
N LYS A 162 18.17 0.13 -17.76
CA LYS A 162 18.23 1.25 -18.73
C LYS A 162 16.84 1.72 -19.21
N SER A 163 15.83 0.85 -19.19
CA SER A 163 14.46 1.20 -19.59
C SER A 163 13.79 2.24 -18.68
N PHE A 164 14.31 2.48 -17.47
CA PHE A 164 13.69 3.37 -16.48
C PHE A 164 14.46 4.69 -16.25
N SER A 165 15.60 4.89 -16.92
CA SER A 165 16.54 5.97 -16.62
C SER A 165 16.10 7.37 -17.05
N SER A 166 15.16 7.49 -17.99
CA SER A 166 14.80 8.78 -18.62
C SER A 166 13.63 9.51 -17.96
N ALA A 167 12.91 8.90 -17.01
CA ALA A 167 11.61 9.38 -16.56
C ALA A 167 11.34 9.22 -15.05
N LYS A 168 12.37 9.44 -14.21
CA LYS A 168 12.19 9.42 -12.75
C LYS A 168 11.36 10.60 -12.26
N LEU A 169 10.38 10.32 -11.42
CA LEU A 169 9.67 11.29 -10.59
C LEU A 169 10.02 11.07 -9.12
N ASP A 170 9.90 12.14 -8.35
CA ASP A 170 10.04 12.09 -6.90
C ASP A 170 8.76 11.50 -6.30
N PHE A 171 8.93 10.67 -5.28
CA PHE A 171 7.82 10.23 -4.42
C PHE A 171 8.28 10.36 -2.96
N LYS A 172 7.40 10.15 -1.99
CA LYS A 172 7.76 10.13 -0.56
C LYS A 172 7.59 8.72 -0.04
N PHE A 173 8.60 8.17 0.62
CA PHE A 173 8.53 6.89 1.31
C PHE A 173 8.44 7.09 2.83
N LYS A 174 7.39 7.80 3.27
CA LYS A 174 7.23 8.19 4.68
C LYS A 174 6.43 7.14 5.45
N LYS A 175 6.93 6.72 6.61
CA LYS A 175 6.28 5.68 7.44
C LYS A 175 5.96 4.41 6.63
N ARG A 176 6.85 4.07 5.70
CA ARG A 176 6.72 2.96 4.74
C ARG A 176 5.44 3.00 3.90
N LYS A 177 4.95 4.21 3.60
CA LYS A 177 3.88 4.46 2.64
C LYS A 177 4.47 5.16 1.43
N MET A 178 4.08 4.71 0.24
CA MET A 178 4.49 5.31 -1.02
C MET A 178 3.51 6.40 -1.43
N ILE A 179 3.92 7.67 -1.34
CA ILE A 179 3.11 8.81 -1.77
C ILE A 179 3.70 9.34 -3.07
N ILE A 180 2.96 9.19 -4.16
CA ILE A 180 3.35 9.59 -5.51
C ILE A 180 2.63 10.87 -5.88
N SER A 181 3.35 11.88 -6.36
CA SER A 181 2.75 13.11 -6.86
C SER A 181 2.42 13.00 -8.35
N GLY A 182 1.28 13.54 -8.75
CA GLY A 182 0.85 13.59 -10.14
C GLY A 182 -0.10 14.75 -10.42
N ILE A 183 -0.33 15.06 -11.69
CA ILE A 183 -1.26 16.11 -12.10
C ILE A 183 -2.60 15.46 -12.46
N LEU A 184 -3.67 15.83 -11.75
CA LEU A 184 -5.04 15.43 -12.03
C LEU A 184 -5.90 16.69 -12.19
N ASN A 185 -6.61 16.81 -13.29
CA ASN A 185 -7.42 17.99 -13.65
C ASN A 185 -6.63 19.32 -13.56
N GLY A 186 -5.37 19.30 -13.99
CA GLY A 186 -4.48 20.47 -14.00
C GLY A 186 -3.96 20.89 -12.63
N LYS A 187 -4.19 20.09 -11.58
CA LYS A 187 -3.68 20.35 -10.23
C LYS A 187 -2.67 19.29 -9.82
N GLU A 188 -1.64 19.71 -9.11
CA GLU A 188 -0.73 18.79 -8.43
C GLU A 188 -1.45 18.17 -7.24
N GLU A 189 -1.43 16.85 -7.19
CA GLU A 189 -2.19 16.02 -6.26
C GLU A 189 -1.27 14.89 -5.74
N GLU A 190 -1.48 14.45 -4.51
CA GLU A 190 -0.71 13.39 -3.87
C GLU A 190 -1.53 12.11 -3.74
N PHE A 191 -0.95 10.99 -4.14
CA PHE A 191 -1.61 9.70 -4.20
C PHE A 191 -0.86 8.66 -3.38
N LEU A 192 -1.54 7.99 -2.46
CA LEU A 192 -0.98 6.80 -1.81
C LEU A 192 -1.05 5.62 -2.79
N TYR A 193 0.08 5.01 -3.11
CA TYR A 193 0.08 3.75 -3.85
C TYR A 193 -0.07 2.55 -2.90
N ASP A 194 -1.14 1.79 -3.11
CA ASP A 194 -1.53 0.66 -2.27
C ASP A 194 -1.82 -0.57 -3.14
N SER A 195 -0.86 -1.50 -3.22
CA SER A 195 -1.01 -2.76 -3.95
C SER A 195 -1.98 -3.74 -3.27
N GLY A 196 -2.36 -3.51 -2.01
CA GLY A 196 -3.35 -4.28 -1.25
C GLY A 196 -4.78 -3.83 -1.50
N THR A 197 -5.02 -2.53 -1.72
CA THR A 197 -6.31 -1.96 -2.16
C THR A 197 -6.55 -2.14 -3.67
N SER A 198 -6.15 -3.31 -4.15
CA SER A 198 -6.03 -3.71 -5.54
C SER A 198 -7.36 -3.81 -6.30
N ALA A 199 -8.49 -3.91 -5.57
CA ALA A 199 -9.82 -4.02 -6.16
C ALA A 199 -10.29 -2.71 -6.81
N TYR A 200 -9.67 -1.58 -6.47
CA TYR A 200 -10.05 -0.28 -6.98
C TYR A 200 -8.89 0.35 -7.75
N GLU A 201 -9.21 1.04 -8.83
CA GLU A 201 -8.21 1.79 -9.59
C GLU A 201 -7.80 3.06 -8.86
N PHE A 202 -8.79 3.83 -8.40
CA PHE A 202 -8.59 5.00 -7.56
C PHE A 202 -9.70 5.09 -6.51
N LEU A 203 -9.33 4.96 -5.24
CA LEU A 203 -10.22 5.13 -4.10
C LEU A 203 -10.06 6.53 -3.52
N THR A 204 -11.15 7.30 -3.50
CA THR A 204 -11.15 8.69 -3.04
C THR A 204 -12.42 9.03 -2.24
N ASN A 205 -12.50 10.26 -1.75
CA ASN A 205 -13.68 10.74 -1.04
C ASN A 205 -14.86 11.04 -1.99
N LYS A 206 -16.08 11.05 -1.45
CA LYS A 206 -17.32 11.26 -2.22
C LYS A 206 -17.32 12.55 -3.07
N ASN A 207 -16.69 13.62 -2.59
CA ASN A 207 -16.65 14.90 -3.32
C ASN A 207 -15.73 14.82 -4.55
N VAL A 208 -14.53 14.24 -4.39
CA VAL A 208 -13.60 14.03 -5.51
C VAL A 208 -14.18 13.01 -6.48
N TRP A 209 -14.72 11.90 -5.97
CA TRP A 209 -15.42 10.90 -6.78
C TRP A 209 -16.53 11.52 -7.65
N GLY A 210 -17.36 12.39 -7.07
CA GLY A 210 -18.44 13.07 -7.78
C GLY A 210 -17.95 13.97 -8.92
N LYS A 211 -16.75 14.53 -8.81
CA LYS A 211 -16.11 15.37 -9.84
C LYS A 211 -15.44 14.55 -10.95
N LEU A 212 -14.93 13.37 -10.61
CA LEU A 212 -14.16 12.54 -11.54
C LEU A 212 -15.01 11.52 -12.29
N LYS A 213 -16.18 11.15 -11.76
CA LYS A 213 -17.08 10.21 -12.44
C LYS A 213 -17.66 10.83 -13.72
N LEU A 214 -17.91 10.00 -14.72
CA LEU A 214 -18.69 10.41 -15.89
C LEU A 214 -20.12 10.82 -15.46
N PRO A 215 -20.70 11.88 -16.06
CA PRO A 215 -22.04 12.36 -15.68
C PRO A 215 -23.11 11.26 -15.69
N ASN A 216 -23.10 10.42 -16.73
CA ASN A 216 -24.09 9.36 -16.96
C ASN A 216 -23.65 7.97 -16.45
N SER A 217 -22.54 7.87 -15.71
CA SER A 217 -22.12 6.58 -15.15
C SER A 217 -23.02 6.18 -13.98
N LYS A 218 -23.71 5.05 -14.13
CA LYS A 218 -24.35 4.34 -13.02
C LYS A 218 -23.25 3.63 -12.21
N PRO A 219 -23.11 3.91 -10.91
CA PRO A 219 -22.10 3.26 -10.10
C PRO A 219 -22.42 1.77 -9.90
N VAL A 220 -21.40 0.93 -10.01
CA VAL A 220 -21.42 -0.43 -9.49
C VAL A 220 -21.33 -0.35 -7.97
N VAL A 221 -22.27 -0.97 -7.28
CA VAL A 221 -22.37 -0.93 -5.81
C VAL A 221 -22.05 -2.32 -5.26
N GLU A 222 -21.00 -2.41 -4.45
CA GLU A 222 -20.60 -3.66 -3.80
C GLU A 222 -20.61 -3.48 -2.29
N LYS A 223 -21.17 -4.46 -1.58
CA LYS A 223 -21.20 -4.48 -0.12
C LYS A 223 -20.24 -5.53 0.40
N ALA A 224 -19.31 -5.11 1.24
CA ALA A 224 -18.40 -6.00 1.96
C ALA A 224 -18.63 -5.86 3.46
N GLN A 225 -18.74 -6.98 4.16
CA GLN A 225 -18.82 -6.97 5.62
C GLN A 225 -17.39 -6.89 6.20
N SER A 226 -17.10 -5.83 6.93
CA SER A 226 -15.84 -5.63 7.64
C SER A 226 -16.13 -5.53 9.14
N TRP A 227 -15.81 -6.59 9.89
CA TRP A 227 -16.15 -6.73 11.30
C TRP A 227 -17.67 -6.59 11.54
N GLU A 228 -18.10 -5.56 12.27
CA GLU A 228 -19.51 -5.25 12.58
C GLU A 228 -20.13 -4.21 11.60
N ARG A 229 -19.38 -3.75 10.58
CA ARG A 229 -19.84 -2.68 9.67
C ARG A 229 -19.94 -3.18 8.24
N ILE A 230 -21.01 -2.77 7.56
CA ILE A 230 -21.16 -2.97 6.12
C ILE A 230 -20.44 -1.80 5.43
N LEU A 231 -19.33 -2.10 4.78
CA LEU A 231 -18.68 -1.17 3.87
C LEU A 231 -19.38 -1.26 2.52
N THR A 232 -19.86 -0.13 2.01
CA THR A 232 -20.52 -0.06 0.70
C THR A 232 -19.64 0.75 -0.23
N SER A 233 -19.11 0.10 -1.26
CA SER A 233 -18.30 0.75 -2.28
C SER A 233 -19.16 1.15 -3.48
N TYR A 234 -18.80 2.28 -4.10
CA TYR A 234 -19.47 2.85 -5.25
C TYR A 234 -18.43 3.15 -6.32
N THR A 235 -18.33 2.28 -7.32
CA THR A 235 -17.35 2.42 -8.41
C THR A 235 -18.05 2.96 -9.64
N ALA A 236 -17.59 4.10 -10.16
CA ALA A 236 -18.11 4.72 -11.36
C ALA A 236 -17.02 4.80 -12.45
N LYS A 237 -17.44 4.80 -13.71
CA LYS A 237 -16.54 5.01 -14.84
C LYS A 237 -16.03 6.45 -14.85
N SER A 238 -14.77 6.61 -15.24
CA SER A 238 -14.08 7.87 -15.42
C SER A 238 -13.35 7.87 -16.77
N ASN A 239 -13.03 9.06 -17.27
CA ASN A 239 -12.20 9.28 -18.44
C ASN A 239 -11.11 10.32 -18.15
N GLN A 240 -10.84 10.56 -16.87
CA GLN A 240 -9.83 11.53 -16.45
C GLN A 240 -8.45 10.93 -16.69
N THR A 241 -7.42 11.77 -16.63
CA THR A 241 -6.03 11.35 -16.80
C THR A 241 -5.22 11.85 -15.63
N ILE A 242 -4.34 11.00 -15.12
CA ILE A 242 -3.31 11.38 -14.16
C ILE A 242 -1.99 11.43 -14.91
N LYS A 243 -1.34 12.58 -14.87
CA LYS A 243 -0.04 12.79 -15.50
C LYS A 243 1.06 12.67 -14.45
N PHE A 244 1.94 11.71 -14.66
CA PHE A 244 3.17 11.49 -13.90
C PHE A 244 4.35 11.90 -14.78
N LYS A 245 4.83 13.14 -14.62
CA LYS A 245 5.90 13.71 -15.44
C LYS A 245 5.59 13.64 -16.94
N ASN A 246 6.24 12.75 -17.68
CA ASN A 246 6.05 12.54 -19.12
C ASN A 246 5.11 11.37 -19.46
N LYS A 247 4.53 10.69 -18.46
CA LYS A 247 3.58 9.61 -18.66
C LYS A 247 2.17 10.02 -18.26
N GLU A 248 1.21 9.71 -19.11
CA GLU A 248 -0.21 9.96 -18.87
C GLU A 248 -0.93 8.63 -18.76
N LEU A 249 -1.58 8.41 -17.62
CA LEU A 249 -2.35 7.21 -17.33
C LEU A 249 -3.83 7.56 -17.29
N ILE A 250 -4.63 6.81 -18.05
CA ILE A 250 -6.08 6.98 -18.10
C ILE A 250 -6.67 6.40 -16.82
N LEU A 251 -7.40 7.22 -16.09
CA LEU A 251 -8.21 6.79 -14.96
C LEU A 251 -9.56 6.30 -15.47
N SER A 252 -9.74 4.98 -15.55
CA SER A 252 -10.95 4.37 -16.13
C SER A 252 -12.09 4.22 -15.13
N GLU A 253 -11.77 4.10 -13.84
CA GLU A 253 -12.71 3.92 -12.75
C GLU A 253 -12.30 4.72 -11.51
N VAL A 254 -13.29 5.24 -10.80
CA VAL A 254 -13.13 5.92 -9.52
C VAL A 254 -14.12 5.38 -8.51
N THR A 255 -13.65 5.16 -7.29
CA THR A 255 -14.42 4.53 -6.22
C THR A 255 -14.47 5.44 -4.99
N TYR A 256 -15.60 5.46 -4.29
CA TYR A 256 -15.66 5.89 -2.90
C TYR A 256 -16.36 4.81 -2.05
N VAL A 257 -16.09 4.82 -0.74
CA VAL A 257 -16.64 3.84 0.20
C VAL A 257 -17.40 4.56 1.31
N GLU A 258 -18.60 4.09 1.61
CA GLU A 258 -19.39 4.45 2.78
C GLU A 258 -19.26 3.37 3.88
N GLY A 259 -19.50 3.77 5.14
CA GLY A 259 -19.39 2.86 6.30
C GLY A 259 -18.02 2.88 6.99
N ILE A 260 -17.03 3.59 6.45
CA ILE A 260 -15.77 3.90 7.14
C ILE A 260 -16.04 4.82 8.34
N SER A 261 -15.26 4.66 9.41
CA SER A 261 -15.41 5.53 10.60
C SER A 261 -15.13 7.00 10.25
N GLN A 262 -15.81 7.93 10.92
CA GLN A 262 -15.61 9.36 10.72
C GLN A 262 -14.13 9.76 10.93
N SER A 263 -13.43 9.13 11.87
CA SER A 263 -12.00 9.35 12.11
C SER A 263 -11.14 8.87 10.94
N GLN A 264 -11.43 7.71 10.33
CA GLN A 264 -10.73 7.23 9.12
C GLN A 264 -10.97 8.16 7.92
N TYR A 265 -12.21 8.60 7.73
CA TYR A 265 -12.55 9.56 6.68
C TYR A 265 -11.79 10.90 6.85
N MET A 266 -11.75 11.41 8.09
CA MET A 266 -11.04 12.64 8.42
C MET A 266 -9.53 12.46 8.24
N LEU A 267 -8.94 11.32 8.65
CA LEU A 267 -7.54 11.01 8.42
C LEU A 267 -7.19 11.03 6.92
N MET A 268 -8.02 10.43 6.06
CA MET A 268 -7.82 10.52 4.61
C MET A 268 -7.89 11.97 4.13
N LYS A 269 -8.91 12.73 4.54
CA LYS A 269 -9.11 14.12 4.11
C LYS A 269 -8.02 15.09 4.59
N PHE A 270 -7.52 14.92 5.81
CA PHE A 270 -6.51 15.80 6.42
C PHE A 270 -5.07 15.34 6.17
N SER A 271 -4.86 14.17 5.57
CA SER A 271 -3.53 13.71 5.17
C SER A 271 -2.92 14.50 4.01
N GLY A 272 -3.71 15.36 3.33
CA GLY A 272 -3.31 16.03 2.10
C GLY A 272 -3.40 15.14 0.86
N MET A 273 -3.66 13.84 1.03
CA MET A 273 -3.77 12.89 -0.07
C MET A 273 -5.14 12.97 -0.75
N THR A 274 -5.12 12.97 -2.08
CA THR A 274 -6.31 13.02 -2.95
C THR A 274 -7.04 11.67 -2.97
N GLY A 275 -6.29 10.58 -2.82
CA GLY A 275 -6.82 9.23 -2.68
C GLY A 275 -5.74 8.17 -2.75
N MET A 276 -6.16 6.92 -2.91
CA MET A 276 -5.30 5.75 -3.00
C MET A 276 -5.38 5.15 -4.41
N LEU A 277 -4.23 4.91 -5.03
CA LEU A 277 -4.10 4.23 -6.31
C LEU A 277 -3.88 2.73 -6.07
N GLY A 278 -4.71 1.89 -6.66
CA GLY A 278 -4.49 0.45 -6.69
C GLY A 278 -3.68 0.01 -7.90
N ASN A 279 -3.54 -1.30 -8.08
CA ASN A 279 -2.76 -1.88 -9.18
C ASN A 279 -3.36 -1.61 -10.57
N LYS A 280 -4.68 -1.39 -10.64
CA LYS A 280 -5.42 -1.30 -11.91
C LYS A 280 -4.92 -0.18 -12.83
N ILE A 281 -4.50 0.96 -12.28
CA ILE A 281 -4.00 2.12 -13.04
C ILE A 281 -2.68 1.80 -13.76
N PHE A 282 -1.92 0.81 -13.28
CA PHE A 282 -0.59 0.44 -13.79
C PHE A 282 -0.58 -0.87 -14.59
N LEU A 283 -1.73 -1.51 -14.88
CA LEU A 283 -1.76 -2.86 -15.44
C LEU A 283 -1.08 -3.03 -16.81
N LYS A 284 -0.95 -1.94 -17.56
CA LYS A 284 -0.28 -1.90 -18.87
C LYS A 284 1.15 -1.36 -18.78
N ASN A 285 1.66 -1.20 -17.57
CA ASN A 285 2.91 -0.53 -17.28
C ASN A 285 3.81 -1.38 -16.39
N SER A 286 5.02 -0.88 -16.23
CA SER A 286 5.97 -1.36 -15.24
C SER A 286 6.43 -0.20 -14.35
N LEU A 287 6.59 -0.49 -13.07
CA LEU A 287 7.11 0.44 -12.08
C LEU A 287 8.53 0.04 -11.72
N TYR A 288 9.43 1.00 -11.73
CA TYR A 288 10.70 0.91 -11.04
C TYR A 288 10.66 1.84 -9.83
N ILE A 289 10.91 1.29 -8.65
CA ILE A 289 10.79 1.98 -7.36
C ILE A 289 12.15 1.92 -6.70
N ASP A 290 12.71 3.07 -6.35
CA ASP A 290 13.92 3.23 -5.56
C ASP A 290 13.55 3.94 -4.25
N CYS A 291 13.32 3.17 -3.18
CA CYS A 291 12.96 3.73 -1.88
C CYS A 291 14.14 4.35 -1.15
N LYS A 292 15.38 4.09 -1.58
CA LYS A 292 16.56 4.73 -1.01
C LYS A 292 16.69 6.17 -1.50
N GLU A 293 16.53 6.37 -2.81
CA GLU A 293 16.63 7.68 -3.45
C GLU A 293 15.25 8.38 -3.58
N GLU A 294 14.20 7.74 -3.09
CA GLU A 294 12.79 8.16 -3.22
C GLU A 294 12.39 8.53 -4.66
N LYS A 295 12.84 7.71 -5.63
CA LYS A 295 12.53 7.85 -7.05
C LYS A 295 11.62 6.74 -7.54
N ILE A 296 10.66 7.07 -8.38
CA ILE A 296 9.85 6.10 -9.10
C ILE A 296 9.83 6.42 -10.60
N SER A 297 9.83 5.40 -11.45
CA SER A 297 9.67 5.53 -12.90
C SER A 297 8.53 4.62 -13.36
N ILE A 298 7.70 5.14 -14.26
CA ILE A 298 6.58 4.42 -14.88
C ILE A 298 6.90 4.25 -16.37
N ASN A 299 6.98 3.01 -16.84
CA ASN A 299 7.21 2.68 -18.25
C ASN A 299 5.97 2.01 -18.84
#